data_AF-T0YUL9-F1
#
_entry.id   AF-T0YUL9-F1
#
_cell.length_a   1.000
_cell.length_b   1.000
_cell.length_c   1.000
_cell.angle_alpha   90.00
_cell.angle_beta   90.00
_cell.angle_gamma   90.00
#
_symmetry.space_group_name_H-M   'P 1'
#
loop_
_entity.id
_entity.type
_entity.pdbx_description
1 polymer ?
#
loop_
_entity_poly.entity_id
_entity_poly.type
_entity_poly.pdbx_seq_one_letter_code
_entity_poly.pdbx_strand_id
1 'polypeptide(L)'
;MLYPIYVHVGDARHAHGVTIPDFPGCFSAADSWNNLPAKVQEAVEVYCDGEDMEIPAPSSLDDLMRSPDYAGGIWMVMDIDTSRLDTKAERINITLPARLLRVIDQYVESTNGNRSAFLVEAAMRQVRAATTAPKRAAGKSTVKKKDAKTADLGRASKKYVTKKVNQASTVKNVRAAVRRKVSN
;
A
#
# COMPACT_ATOMS: atom_id res chain seq x y z
N MET A 1 4.40 -8.65 2.42
CA MET A 1 4.95 -10.03 2.36
C MET A 1 3.98 -10.88 1.53
N LEU A 2 4.50 -11.82 0.73
CA LEU A 2 3.68 -12.60 -0.20
C LEU A 2 3.15 -13.87 0.46
N TYR A 3 1.83 -13.98 0.64
CA TYR A 3 1.18 -15.13 1.24
C TYR A 3 0.38 -15.94 0.20
N PRO A 4 0.44 -17.28 0.26
CA PRO A 4 -0.45 -18.14 -0.51
C PRO A 4 -1.87 -18.13 0.08
N ILE A 5 -2.83 -17.77 -0.75
CA ILE A 5 -4.24 -17.61 -0.38
C ILE A 5 -5.06 -18.59 -1.21
N TYR A 6 -5.92 -19.34 -0.54
CA TYR A 6 -6.84 -20.26 -1.20
C TYR A 6 -8.20 -19.59 -1.40
N VAL A 7 -8.70 -19.62 -2.63
CA VAL A 7 -9.96 -18.98 -3.01
C VAL A 7 -10.96 -20.03 -3.49
N HIS A 8 -12.08 -20.10 -2.79
CA HIS A 8 -13.28 -20.81 -3.22
C HIS A 8 -14.02 -19.92 -4.23
N VAL A 9 -14.05 -20.34 -5.50
CA VAL A 9 -14.65 -19.55 -6.57
C VAL A 9 -16.17 -19.53 -6.41
N GLY A 10 -16.71 -18.34 -6.10
CA GLY A 10 -18.14 -18.07 -6.09
C GLY A 10 -18.76 -17.96 -7.49
N ASP A 11 -20.04 -17.60 -7.53
CA ASP A 11 -20.83 -17.44 -8.75
C ASP A 11 -21.61 -16.11 -8.74
N ALA A 12 -22.58 -15.93 -9.65
CA ALA A 12 -23.37 -14.70 -9.71
C ALA A 12 -24.24 -14.41 -8.46
N ARG A 13 -24.41 -15.40 -7.57
CA ARG A 13 -25.22 -15.31 -6.34
C ARG A 13 -24.38 -15.54 -5.07
N HIS A 14 -23.14 -16.00 -5.19
CA HIS A 14 -22.26 -16.32 -4.08
C HIS A 14 -20.92 -15.61 -4.24
N ALA A 15 -20.46 -14.93 -3.18
CA ALA A 15 -19.15 -14.29 -3.15
C ALA A 15 -18.01 -15.32 -3.27
N HIS A 16 -16.84 -14.85 -3.70
CA HIS A 16 -15.61 -15.64 -3.62
C HIS A 16 -15.18 -15.77 -2.16
N GLY A 17 -15.17 -16.99 -1.64
CA GLY A 17 -14.70 -17.28 -0.28
C GLY A 17 -13.19 -17.40 -0.24
N VAL A 18 -12.57 -16.93 0.84
CA VAL A 18 -11.13 -16.86 0.97
C VAL A 18 -10.69 -17.50 2.27
N THR A 19 -9.71 -18.41 2.17
CA THR A 19 -9.07 -19.09 3.27
C THR A 19 -7.59 -18.75 3.26
N ILE A 20 -7.05 -18.39 4.43
CA ILE A 20 -5.66 -17.99 4.60
C ILE A 20 -4.97 -19.06 5.47
N PRO A 21 -4.25 -20.03 4.87
CA PRO A 21 -3.64 -21.14 5.60
C PRO A 21 -2.71 -20.71 6.73
N ASP A 22 -1.95 -19.65 6.50
CA ASP A 22 -0.98 -19.10 7.45
C ASP A 22 -1.64 -18.38 8.64
N PHE A 23 -2.93 -18.05 8.54
CA PHE A 23 -3.70 -17.42 9.61
C PHE A 23 -4.93 -18.30 9.93
N PRO A 24 -4.76 -19.40 10.69
CA PRO A 24 -5.84 -20.34 10.95
C PRO A 24 -7.06 -19.68 11.60
N GLY A 25 -8.24 -19.89 11.00
CA GLY A 25 -9.49 -19.26 11.42
C GLY A 25 -9.75 -17.88 10.82
N CYS A 26 -8.80 -17.31 10.07
CA CYS A 26 -9.01 -16.09 9.29
C CYS A 26 -9.66 -16.42 7.94
N PHE A 27 -10.90 -15.98 7.77
CA PHE A 27 -11.65 -16.12 6.54
C PHE A 27 -12.09 -14.76 6.03
N SER A 28 -12.16 -14.62 4.71
CA SER A 28 -12.67 -13.42 4.06
C SER A 28 -13.56 -13.78 2.88
N ALA A 29 -14.28 -12.81 2.35
CA ALA A 29 -15.07 -12.99 1.14
C ALA A 29 -15.16 -11.70 0.33
N ALA A 30 -15.25 -11.82 -0.98
CA ALA A 30 -15.43 -10.69 -1.89
C ALA A 30 -16.32 -11.05 -3.08
N ASP A 31 -17.24 -10.16 -3.45
CA ASP A 31 -18.10 -10.32 -4.63
C ASP A 31 -17.34 -10.17 -5.95
N SER A 32 -16.16 -9.54 -5.91
CA SER A 32 -15.34 -9.24 -7.09
C SER A 32 -13.88 -9.59 -6.84
N TRP A 33 -13.25 -10.17 -7.85
CA TRP A 33 -11.81 -10.45 -7.89
C TRP A 33 -10.94 -9.24 -7.56
N ASN A 34 -11.36 -8.04 -7.98
CA ASN A 34 -10.59 -6.81 -7.73
C ASN A 34 -10.61 -6.38 -6.27
N ASN A 35 -11.65 -6.77 -5.52
CA ASN A 35 -11.80 -6.42 -4.11
C ASN A 35 -11.12 -7.43 -3.18
N LEU A 36 -10.78 -8.61 -3.71
CA LEU A 36 -10.25 -9.73 -2.95
C LEU A 36 -8.96 -9.37 -2.18
N PRO A 37 -7.95 -8.71 -2.77
CA PRO A 37 -6.74 -8.31 -2.04
C PRO A 37 -7.03 -7.36 -0.87
N ALA A 38 -7.92 -6.38 -1.07
CA ALA A 38 -8.28 -5.43 -0.02
C ALA A 38 -9.03 -6.13 1.12
N LYS A 39 -9.93 -7.06 0.79
CA LYS A 39 -10.70 -7.84 1.78
C LYS A 39 -9.85 -8.84 2.55
N VAL A 40 -8.81 -9.40 1.92
CA VAL A 40 -7.82 -10.24 2.59
C VAL A 40 -6.99 -9.41 3.56
N GLN A 41 -6.48 -8.26 3.13
CA GLN A 41 -5.72 -7.35 4.00
C GLN A 41 -6.55 -6.92 5.22
N GLU A 42 -7.80 -6.51 5.02
CA GLU A 42 -8.72 -6.15 6.12
C GLU A 42 -8.94 -7.32 7.09
N ALA A 43 -9.15 -8.54 6.58
CA ALA A 43 -9.39 -9.71 7.43
C ALA A 43 -8.17 -10.07 8.28
N VAL A 44 -6.96 -9.95 7.73
CA VAL A 44 -5.72 -10.21 8.47
C VAL A 44 -5.42 -9.11 9.48
N GLU A 45 -5.70 -7.84 9.14
CA GLU A 45 -5.63 -6.73 10.10
C GLU A 45 -6.53 -6.96 11.30
N VAL A 46 -7.78 -7.36 11.08
CA VAL A 46 -8.72 -7.67 12.16
C VAL A 46 -8.28 -8.90 12.96
N TYR A 47 -7.72 -9.91 12.29
CA TYR A 47 -7.22 -11.11 12.96
C TYR A 47 -6.06 -10.81 13.92
N CYS A 48 -5.18 -9.87 13.56
CA CYS A 48 -4.06 -9.45 14.39
C CYS A 48 -4.39 -8.31 15.36
N ASP A 49 -5.57 -7.69 15.27
CA ASP A 49 -5.92 -6.53 16.09
C ASP A 49 -6.11 -6.93 17.56
N GLY A 50 -5.33 -6.29 18.45
CA GLY A 50 -5.41 -6.52 19.90
C GLY A 50 -4.76 -7.80 20.42
N GLU A 51 -4.22 -8.66 19.54
CA GLU A 51 -3.50 -9.88 19.91
C GLU A 51 -1.99 -9.66 19.85
N ASP A 52 -1.26 -10.02 20.91
CA ASP A 52 0.21 -9.99 20.92
C ASP A 52 0.73 -11.29 20.30
N MET A 53 0.57 -11.40 18.98
CA MET A 53 0.98 -12.56 18.20
C MET A 53 2.09 -12.23 17.21
N GLU A 54 3.04 -13.15 17.04
CA GLU A 54 4.05 -13.03 16.01
C GLU A 54 3.43 -13.32 14.64
N ILE A 55 3.70 -12.43 13.67
CA ILE A 55 3.19 -12.60 12.31
C ILE A 55 3.85 -13.84 11.68
N PRO A 56 3.06 -14.85 11.28
CA PRO A 56 3.61 -16.10 10.75
C PRO A 56 4.34 -15.86 9.42
N ALA A 57 5.43 -16.60 9.19
CA ALA A 57 6.11 -16.59 7.91
C ALA A 57 5.22 -17.26 6.83
N PRO A 58 5.23 -16.79 5.56
CA PRO A 58 4.43 -17.37 4.50
C PRO A 58 4.81 -18.83 4.25
N SER A 59 3.81 -19.70 4.17
CA SER A 59 4.01 -21.09 3.82
C SER A 59 4.42 -21.26 2.35
N SER A 60 5.06 -22.40 2.07
CA SER A 60 5.37 -22.82 0.71
C SER A 60 4.09 -23.19 -0.04
N LEU A 61 3.86 -22.54 -1.19
CA LEU A 61 2.71 -22.85 -2.04
C LEU A 61 2.75 -24.31 -2.55
N ASP A 62 3.95 -24.84 -2.85
CA ASP A 62 4.11 -26.21 -3.34
C ASP A 62 3.66 -27.26 -2.32
N ASP A 63 3.87 -26.98 -1.03
CA ASP A 63 3.46 -27.88 0.06
C ASP A 63 1.94 -27.81 0.27
N LEU A 64 1.38 -26.60 0.25
CA LEU A 64 -0.06 -26.39 0.40
C LEU A 64 -0.87 -26.99 -0.75
N MET A 65 -0.39 -26.90 -1.99
CA MET A 65 -1.06 -27.48 -3.16
C MET A 65 -1.17 -29.01 -3.12
N ARG A 66 -0.34 -29.68 -2.31
CA ARG A 66 -0.41 -31.15 -2.13
C ARG A 66 -1.38 -31.57 -1.04
N SER A 67 -1.87 -30.64 -0.23
CA SER A 67 -2.83 -30.96 0.84
C SER A 67 -4.22 -31.27 0.26
N PRO A 68 -4.88 -32.35 0.71
CA PRO A 68 -6.23 -32.69 0.28
C PRO A 68 -7.28 -31.67 0.76
N ASP A 69 -6.95 -30.82 1.74
CA ASP A 69 -7.88 -29.85 2.34
C ASP A 69 -8.26 -28.71 1.37
N TYR A 70 -7.45 -28.50 0.33
CA TYR A 70 -7.60 -27.40 -0.63
C TYR A 70 -8.05 -27.90 -2.01
N ALA A 71 -9.20 -28.58 -2.04
CA ALA A 71 -9.81 -29.10 -3.27
C ALA A 71 -10.91 -28.19 -3.84
N GLY A 72 -10.96 -28.04 -5.16
CA GLY A 72 -12.07 -27.39 -5.88
C GLY A 72 -12.03 -25.86 -5.99
N GLY A 73 -10.94 -25.23 -5.57
CA GLY A 73 -10.71 -23.78 -5.65
C GLY A 73 -9.46 -23.43 -6.44
N ILE A 74 -8.99 -22.20 -6.27
CA ILE A 74 -7.76 -21.71 -6.90
C ILE A 74 -6.81 -21.13 -5.87
N TRP A 75 -5.52 -21.19 -6.18
CA TRP A 75 -4.48 -20.53 -5.39
C TRP A 75 -4.13 -19.17 -5.98
N MET A 76 -3.95 -18.20 -5.11
CA MET A 76 -3.44 -16.87 -5.44
C MET A 76 -2.31 -16.52 -4.47
N VAL A 77 -1.35 -15.74 -4.94
CA VAL A 77 -0.33 -15.15 -4.07
C VAL A 77 -0.69 -13.69 -3.90
N MET A 78 -0.86 -13.24 -2.66
CA MET A 78 -1.25 -11.86 -2.35
C MET A 78 -0.19 -11.20 -1.48
N ASP A 79 0.07 -9.93 -1.74
CA ASP A 79 0.94 -9.12 -0.88
C ASP A 79 0.12 -8.58 0.29
N ILE A 80 0.47 -9.01 1.49
CA ILE A 80 -0.09 -8.53 2.76
C ILE A 80 0.92 -7.58 3.37
N ASP A 81 0.49 -6.35 3.64
CA ASP A 81 1.33 -5.34 4.28
C ASP A 81 1.42 -5.62 5.78
N THR A 82 2.50 -6.29 6.18
CA THR A 82 2.77 -6.66 7.57
C THR A 82 3.11 -5.46 8.45
N SER A 83 3.50 -4.33 7.87
CA SER A 83 3.72 -3.09 8.65
C SER A 83 2.43 -2.53 9.24
N ARG A 84 1.27 -2.93 8.69
CA ARG A 84 -0.06 -2.59 9.20
C ARG A 84 -0.57 -3.55 10.27
N LEU A 85 0.11 -4.68 10.44
CA LEU A 85 -0.24 -5.72 11.42
C LEU A 85 0.58 -5.61 12.70
N ASP A 86 1.75 -4.97 12.63
CA ASP A 86 2.64 -4.84 13.78
C ASP A 86 2.07 -3.84 14.79
N THR A 87 1.50 -4.37 15.88
CA THR A 87 1.01 -3.60 17.03
C THR A 87 2.10 -3.36 18.06
N LYS A 88 3.33 -3.85 17.82
CA LYS A 88 4.42 -3.73 18.78
C LYS A 88 4.79 -2.27 19.00
N ALA A 89 4.75 -1.86 20.26
CA ALA A 89 5.15 -0.52 20.63
C ALA A 89 6.66 -0.33 20.45
N GLU A 90 7.05 0.49 19.47
CA GLU A 90 8.44 0.92 19.29
C GLU A 90 8.79 2.06 20.26
N ARG A 91 9.88 1.91 21.02
CA ARG A 91 10.40 2.97 21.88
C ARG A 91 11.23 3.95 21.05
N ILE A 92 10.76 5.20 20.98
CA ILE A 92 11.47 6.29 20.31
C ILE A 92 12.03 7.29 21.32
N ASN A 93 13.23 7.82 21.04
CA ASN A 93 13.81 8.94 21.77
C ASN A 93 13.52 10.24 21.03
N ILE A 94 12.77 11.16 21.64
CA ILE A 94 12.37 12.44 21.03
C ILE A 94 12.76 13.62 21.91
N THR A 95 13.04 14.77 21.29
CA THR A 95 13.31 16.03 21.99
C THR A 95 12.07 16.91 21.95
N LEU A 96 11.60 17.36 23.11
CA LEU A 96 10.44 18.25 23.25
C LEU A 96 10.81 19.52 24.03
N PRO A 97 10.23 20.69 23.71
CA PRO A 97 10.41 21.89 24.52
C PRO A 97 9.95 21.66 25.97
N ALA A 98 10.76 22.07 26.95
CA ALA A 98 10.48 21.83 28.37
C ALA A 98 9.10 22.35 28.83
N ARG A 99 8.66 23.49 28.28
CA ARG A 99 7.33 24.05 28.57
C ARG A 99 6.20 23.14 28.08
N LEU A 100 6.35 22.55 26.90
CA LEU A 100 5.33 21.65 26.34
C LEU A 100 5.23 20.38 27.18
N LEU A 101 6.38 19.81 27.56
CA LEU A 101 6.41 18.60 28.39
C LEU A 101 5.66 18.81 29.71
N ARG A 102 5.88 19.94 30.40
CA ARG A 102 5.15 20.29 31.65
C ARG A 102 3.65 20.38 31.46
N VAL A 103 3.19 20.93 30.33
CA VAL A 103 1.75 21.04 30.02
C VAL A 103 1.14 19.67 29.78
N ILE A 104 1.85 18.79 29.07
CA ILE A 104 1.40 17.41 28.85
C ILE A 104 1.31 16.65 30.17
N ASP A 105 2.31 16.80 31.05
CA ASP A 105 2.34 16.15 32.36
C ASP A 105 1.11 16.50 33.21
N GLN A 106 0.80 17.79 33.32
CA GLN A 106 -0.39 18.26 34.06
C GLN A 106 -1.69 17.69 33.48
N TYR A 107 -1.78 17.58 32.15
CA TYR A 107 -2.96 17.03 31.48
C TYR A 107 -3.14 15.54 31.78
N VAL A 108 -2.09 14.74 31.64
CA VAL A 108 -2.17 13.29 31.84
C VAL A 108 -2.35 12.91 33.30
N GLU A 109 -1.82 13.70 34.24
CA GLU A 109 -2.08 13.55 35.68
C GLU A 109 -3.57 13.72 36.00
N SER A 110 -4.24 14.71 35.40
CA SER A 110 -5.68 14.94 35.63
C SER A 110 -6.60 13.86 35.03
N THR A 111 -6.11 13.11 34.05
CA THR A 111 -6.88 12.10 33.30
C THR A 111 -6.43 10.67 33.59
N ASN A 112 -5.50 10.48 34.53
CA ASN A 112 -4.91 9.19 34.90
C ASN A 112 -4.27 8.44 33.70
N GLY A 113 -3.74 9.19 32.73
CA GLY A 113 -3.10 8.69 31.51
C GLY A 113 -1.57 8.73 31.55
N ASN A 114 -0.92 8.38 30.43
CA ASN A 114 0.53 8.48 30.27
C ASN A 114 0.93 9.33 29.05
N ARG A 115 2.14 9.90 29.08
CA ARG A 115 2.67 10.79 28.03
C ARG A 115 2.60 10.16 26.64
N SER A 116 2.98 8.90 26.51
CA SER A 116 2.97 8.16 25.24
C SER A 116 1.56 8.03 24.67
N ALA A 117 0.57 7.66 25.47
CA ALA A 117 -0.81 7.53 25.05
C ALA A 117 -1.37 8.87 24.56
N PHE A 118 -1.10 9.96 25.29
CA PHE A 118 -1.49 11.30 24.86
C PHE A 118 -0.88 11.68 23.50
N LEU A 119 0.42 11.43 23.32
CA LEU A 119 1.11 11.73 22.05
C LEU A 119 0.58 10.87 20.89
N VAL A 120 0.32 9.59 21.13
CA VAL A 120 -0.27 8.67 20.14
C VAL A 120 -1.66 9.15 19.73
N GLU A 121 -2.53 9.48 20.68
CA GLU A 121 -3.88 9.95 20.39
C GLU A 121 -3.86 11.28 19.60
N ALA A 122 -3.02 12.22 20.03
CA ALA A 122 -2.85 13.50 19.34
C ALA A 122 -2.36 13.32 17.89
N ALA A 123 -1.40 12.40 17.67
CA ALA A 123 -0.88 12.07 16.35
C ALA A 123 -1.96 11.39 15.47
N MET A 124 -2.66 10.38 16.01
CA MET A 124 -3.71 9.65 15.31
C MET A 124 -4.84 10.58 14.87
N ARG A 125 -5.25 11.51 15.73
CA ARG A 125 -6.25 12.53 15.40
C ARG A 125 -5.79 13.40 14.22
N GLN A 126 -4.53 13.82 14.22
CA GLN A 126 -3.97 14.64 13.14
C GLN A 126 -3.88 13.88 11.81
N VAL A 127 -3.43 12.62 11.84
CA VAL A 127 -3.35 11.76 10.65
C VAL A 127 -4.73 11.52 10.05
N ARG A 128 -5.72 11.16 10.87
CA ARG A 128 -7.11 10.96 10.42
C ARG A 128 -7.69 12.23 9.78
N ALA A 129 -7.45 13.39 10.38
CA ALA A 129 -7.90 14.67 9.82
C ALA A 129 -7.23 14.98 8.46
N ALA A 130 -5.94 14.65 8.30
CA ALA A 130 -5.21 14.85 7.06
C ALA A 130 -5.67 13.93 5.93
N THR A 131 -6.02 12.67 6.24
CA THR A 131 -6.49 11.69 5.25
C THR A 131 -7.90 11.99 4.73
N THR A 132 -8.78 12.51 5.58
CA THR A 132 -10.18 12.83 5.21
C THR A 132 -10.30 14.18 4.47
N ALA A 133 -9.30 15.05 4.54
CA ALA A 133 -9.32 16.33 3.84
C ALA A 133 -9.04 16.15 2.32
N PRO A 134 -9.89 16.66 1.41
CA PRO A 134 -9.63 16.59 -0.03
C PRO A 134 -8.34 17.34 -0.36
N LYS A 135 -7.45 16.72 -1.16
CA LYS A 135 -6.23 17.33 -1.70
C LYS A 135 -6.55 18.71 -2.28
N ARG A 136 -6.30 19.79 -1.53
CA ARG A 136 -6.45 21.15 -2.03
C ARG A 136 -5.57 21.31 -3.25
N ALA A 137 -6.20 21.66 -4.37
CA ALA A 137 -5.57 21.87 -5.67
C ALA A 137 -4.31 22.74 -5.53
N ALA A 138 -3.19 22.22 -6.02
CA ALA A 138 -1.93 22.95 -6.11
C ALA A 138 -2.14 24.26 -6.90
N GLY A 139 -2.09 25.39 -6.19
CA GLY A 139 -2.16 26.72 -6.77
C GLY A 139 -0.97 26.99 -7.68
N LYS A 140 -1.26 27.39 -8.92
CA LYS A 140 -0.29 27.90 -9.89
C LYS A 140 0.43 29.11 -9.30
N SER A 141 1.72 29.00 -9.03
CA SER A 141 2.58 30.15 -8.72
C SER A 141 2.92 30.87 -10.02
N THR A 142 2.33 32.04 -10.21
CA THR A 142 2.70 33.02 -11.25
C THR A 142 4.06 33.64 -10.89
N VAL A 143 5.09 33.30 -11.67
CA VAL A 143 6.39 33.97 -11.58
C VAL A 143 6.30 35.36 -12.24
N LYS A 144 6.44 36.42 -11.43
CA LYS A 144 6.72 37.79 -11.89
C LYS A 144 8.04 37.83 -12.66
N LYS A 145 8.01 38.14 -13.96
CA LYS A 145 9.20 38.58 -14.70
C LYS A 145 9.56 40.00 -14.27
N LYS A 146 10.79 40.20 -13.78
CA LYS A 146 11.45 41.51 -13.69
C LYS A 146 12.31 41.70 -14.93
N ASP A 147 12.26 42.91 -15.47
CA ASP A 147 12.93 43.34 -16.69
C ASP A 147 14.46 43.32 -16.56
N ALA A 148 15.14 42.86 -17.62
CA ALA A 148 16.53 43.18 -17.89
C ALA A 148 16.75 43.27 -19.41
N LYS A 149 17.33 44.40 -19.82
CA LYS A 149 17.48 44.90 -21.18
C LYS A 149 18.83 44.43 -21.78
N THR A 150 18.77 43.82 -22.97
CA THR A 150 19.72 43.83 -24.13
C THR A 150 21.24 43.72 -23.96
N ALA A 151 21.84 42.69 -24.59
CA ALA A 151 22.83 42.74 -25.71
C ALA A 151 23.35 41.29 -25.96
N ASP A 152 22.86 40.59 -26.99
CA ASP A 152 23.47 40.39 -28.33
C ASP A 152 24.51 39.24 -28.40
N LEU A 153 24.43 38.52 -29.53
CA LEU A 153 25.32 37.48 -30.09
C LEU A 153 25.07 36.02 -29.69
N GLY A 154 24.66 35.22 -30.68
CA GLY A 154 25.05 33.81 -30.77
C GLY A 154 23.94 32.78 -31.01
N ARG A 155 23.51 32.67 -32.28
CA ARG A 155 22.89 31.49 -32.92
C ARG A 155 22.91 30.17 -32.10
N ALA A 156 21.74 29.68 -31.66
CA ALA A 156 21.39 28.26 -31.60
C ALA A 156 19.91 28.02 -31.22
N SER A 157 18.96 28.54 -32.00
CA SER A 157 17.53 28.23 -31.83
C SER A 157 16.99 27.49 -33.04
N LYS A 158 16.84 26.16 -32.90
CA LYS A 158 15.81 25.30 -33.52
C LYS A 158 16.23 23.84 -33.39
N LYS A 159 15.67 23.11 -32.41
CA LYS A 159 15.34 21.66 -32.47
C LYS A 159 14.83 21.10 -31.15
N TYR A 160 14.04 21.87 -30.39
CA TYR A 160 13.17 21.29 -29.36
C TYR A 160 11.74 21.73 -29.66
N VAL A 161 10.85 20.75 -29.68
CA VAL A 161 9.42 20.81 -30.02
C VAL A 161 9.11 20.71 -31.53
N THR A 162 9.14 19.48 -32.05
CA THR A 162 8.10 18.91 -32.93
C THR A 162 8.37 17.42 -33.12
N LYS A 163 7.89 16.58 -32.18
CA LYS A 163 7.38 15.22 -32.45
C LYS A 163 6.79 14.59 -31.19
N LYS A 164 5.60 15.06 -30.78
CA LYS A 164 4.53 14.11 -30.47
C LYS A 164 3.96 13.66 -31.81
N VAL A 165 3.64 12.37 -31.91
CA VAL A 165 3.11 11.60 -33.05
C VAL A 165 4.16 10.70 -33.71
N ASN A 166 4.15 9.45 -33.22
CA ASN A 166 4.51 8.16 -33.83
C ASN A 166 4.69 7.19 -32.65
N GLN A 167 3.64 6.77 -31.93
CA GLN A 167 2.83 5.60 -32.28
C GLN A 167 3.58 4.49 -33.05
N ALA A 168 3.53 3.29 -32.44
CA ALA A 168 3.48 2.00 -33.11
C ALA A 168 4.68 1.60 -34.00
N SER A 169 5.76 1.10 -33.38
CA SER A 169 6.66 0.15 -34.09
C SER A 169 7.39 -0.88 -33.22
N THR A 170 7.39 -0.78 -31.89
CA THR A 170 8.17 -1.74 -31.07
C THR A 170 7.49 -3.10 -30.83
N VAL A 171 6.19 -3.28 -31.13
CA VAL A 171 5.47 -4.55 -30.86
C VAL A 171 5.50 -5.54 -32.05
N LYS A 172 5.97 -5.13 -33.24
CA LYS A 172 6.08 -6.02 -34.41
C LYS A 172 7.38 -6.84 -34.47
N ASN A 173 8.44 -6.42 -33.78
CA ASN A 173 9.75 -7.08 -33.89
C ASN A 173 10.00 -8.24 -32.91
N VAL A 174 9.19 -8.39 -31.84
CA VAL A 174 9.31 -9.53 -30.92
C VAL A 174 8.49 -10.74 -31.41
N ARG A 175 7.37 -10.51 -32.11
CA ARG A 175 6.51 -11.58 -32.67
C ARG A 175 7.14 -12.31 -33.87
N ALA A 176 8.11 -11.70 -34.55
CA ALA A 176 8.86 -12.33 -35.65
C ALA A 176 10.05 -13.19 -35.17
N ALA A 177 10.59 -12.91 -33.97
CA ALA A 177 11.73 -13.66 -33.41
C ALA A 177 11.31 -14.97 -32.74
N VAL A 178 10.10 -15.05 -32.18
CA VAL A 178 9.60 -16.27 -31.50
C VAL A 178 9.12 -17.33 -32.49
N ARG A 179 8.68 -16.95 -33.70
CA ARG A 179 8.21 -17.90 -34.74
C ARG A 179 9.30 -18.64 -35.52
N ARG A 180 10.58 -18.25 -35.37
CA ARG A 180 11.74 -18.94 -35.97
C ARG A 180 12.46 -19.94 -35.04
N LYS A 181 12.05 -20.03 -33.77
CA LYS A 181 12.68 -20.95 -32.79
C LYS A 181 11.86 -22.22 -32.50
N VAL A 182 10.73 -22.43 -33.16
CA VAL A 182 9.84 -23.60 -32.99
C VAL A 182 9.79 -24.46 -34.27
N SER A 183 10.80 -24.37 -35.14
CA SER A 183 10.88 -25.17 -36.37
C SER A 183 12.30 -25.61 -36.70
N ASN A 184 13.12 -25.84 -35.67
CA ASN A 184 14.39 -26.56 -35.78
C ASN A 184 14.52 -27.50 -34.60
#